data_AF-A0AA89LS67-F1
#
_entry.id   AF-A0AA89LS67-F1
#
_cell.length_a   1.000
_cell.length_b   1.000
_cell.length_c   1.000
_cell.angle_alpha   90.00
_cell.angle_beta   90.00
_cell.angle_gamma   90.00
#
_symmetry.space_group_name_H-M   'P 1'
#
loop_
_entity.id
_entity.type
_entity.pdbx_description
1 polymer ?
#
loop_
_entity_poly.entity_id
_entity_poly.type
_entity_poly.pdbx_seq_one_letter_code
_entity_poly.pdbx_strand_id
1 'polypeptide(L)'
;MDDCLSFPDDDGAVFDAVPPLLNVGARAPVCGLIAHYNDSALPPGPNRLPQLTSILLRKRVKMQGFIILDHYADVYPAFLKEMREWVAQGKVTLREDVAEGLEAAPQALIGRLDGKNLGKLVGPDAP
;
A
#
# COMPACT_ATOMS: atom_id res chain seq x y z
N MET A 1 15.22 -3.23 -10.85
CA MET A 1 14.95 -2.55 -9.58
C MET A 1 13.60 -1.90 -9.73
N ASP A 2 12.59 -2.58 -9.19
CA ASP A 2 11.21 -2.15 -9.12
C ASP A 2 11.08 -1.48 -7.76
N ASP A 3 11.30 -0.17 -7.70
CA ASP A 3 11.09 0.60 -6.47
C ASP A 3 9.56 0.72 -6.25
N CYS A 4 8.96 -0.36 -5.76
CA CYS A 4 7.54 -0.42 -5.42
C CYS A 4 7.23 0.64 -4.35
N LEU A 5 6.65 1.75 -4.80
CA LEU A 5 6.04 2.75 -3.94
C LEU A 5 4.67 2.27 -3.45
N SER A 6 4.68 1.19 -2.66
CA SER A 6 3.55 0.92 -1.77
C SER A 6 3.73 1.83 -0.56
N PHE A 7 2.75 2.69 -0.29
CA PHE A 7 2.70 3.51 0.92
C PHE A 7 1.78 2.80 1.93
N PRO A 8 2.25 1.78 2.66
CA PRO A 8 1.54 1.36 3.85
C PRO A 8 1.72 2.45 4.91
N ASP A 9 0.59 2.84 5.49
CA ASP A 9 0.41 3.38 6.84
C ASP A 9 1.46 4.37 7.36
N ASP A 10 0.96 5.57 7.66
CA ASP A 10 1.65 6.76 8.16
C ASP A 10 2.32 7.66 7.11
N ASP A 11 1.55 8.70 6.83
CA ASP A 11 1.97 10.07 6.56
C ASP A 11 2.34 10.42 5.12
N GLY A 12 1.65 11.42 4.57
CA GLY A 12 1.96 12.02 3.26
C GLY A 12 3.43 12.47 3.15
N ALA A 13 4.13 12.60 4.29
CA ALA A 13 5.57 12.79 4.40
C ALA A 13 6.39 11.70 3.68
N VAL A 14 5.94 10.44 3.64
CA VAL A 14 6.64 9.38 2.89
C VAL A 14 6.56 9.67 1.39
N PHE A 15 5.39 10.07 0.89
CA PHE A 15 5.23 10.47 -0.51
C PHE A 15 6.02 11.74 -0.84
N ASP A 16 6.22 12.63 0.12
CA ASP A 16 7.07 13.81 -0.07
C ASP A 16 8.58 13.48 -0.11
N ALA A 17 9.02 12.49 0.67
CA ALA A 17 10.42 12.15 0.82
C ALA A 17 10.99 11.27 -0.31
N VAL A 18 10.17 10.40 -0.92
CA VAL A 18 10.66 9.40 -1.89
C VAL A 18 10.92 9.94 -3.31
N PRO A 19 10.09 10.81 -3.92
CA PRO A 19 10.29 11.25 -5.31
C PRO A 19 11.69 11.82 -5.62
N PRO A 20 12.34 12.60 -4.73
CA PRO A 20 13.72 13.03 -4.91
C PRO A 20 14.74 11.90 -4.99
N LEU A 21 14.46 10.74 -4.41
CA LEU A 21 15.36 9.57 -4.35
C LEU A 21 15.20 8.59 -5.51
N LEU A 22 14.13 8.72 -6.31
CA LEU A 22 13.87 7.81 -7.44
C LEU A 22 15.03 7.75 -8.43
N ASN A 23 15.31 6.58 -8.98
CA ASN A 23 16.28 6.42 -10.06
C ASN A 23 15.69 6.87 -11.40
N VAL A 24 16.55 7.13 -12.39
CA VAL A 24 16.10 7.31 -13.79
C VAL A 24 15.48 6.00 -14.27
N GLY A 25 14.25 6.07 -14.81
CA GLY A 25 13.48 4.91 -15.25
C GLY A 25 12.74 4.17 -14.14
N ALA A 26 12.61 4.75 -12.94
CA ALA A 26 11.89 4.13 -11.84
C ALA A 26 10.40 3.88 -12.18
N ARG A 27 9.80 2.90 -11.48
CA ARG A 27 8.39 2.52 -11.62
C ARG A 27 7.72 2.63 -10.26
N ALA A 28 6.63 3.38 -10.18
CA ALA A 28 5.90 3.70 -8.96
C ALA A 28 4.43 3.23 -9.11
N PRO A 29 4.11 1.97 -8.75
CA PRO A 29 2.73 1.52 -8.70
C PRO A 29 1.99 2.22 -7.55
N VAL A 30 0.78 2.72 -7.80
CA VAL A 30 -0.04 3.41 -6.80
C VAL A 30 -1.25 2.53 -6.48
N CYS A 31 -1.27 1.95 -5.28
CA CYS A 31 -2.32 1.03 -4.84
C CYS A 31 -3.32 1.65 -3.85
N GLY A 32 -2.99 2.80 -3.25
CA GLY A 32 -3.80 3.43 -2.22
C GLY A 32 -3.19 4.74 -1.74
N LEU A 33 -4.01 5.52 -1.04
CA LEU A 33 -3.67 6.84 -0.50
C LEU A 33 -4.19 6.97 0.94
N ILE A 34 -3.94 5.94 1.76
CA ILE A 34 -4.57 5.80 3.09
C ILE A 34 -4.33 7.01 4.00
N ALA A 35 -3.17 7.65 3.89
CA ALA A 35 -2.84 8.88 4.62
C ALA A 35 -3.79 10.06 4.34
N HIS A 36 -4.52 10.03 3.22
CA HIS A 36 -5.42 11.10 2.78
C HIS A 36 -6.90 10.72 2.84
N TYR A 37 -7.27 9.51 3.29
CA TYR A 37 -8.68 9.07 3.27
C TYR A 37 -9.58 9.88 4.21
N ASN A 38 -9.00 10.43 5.29
CA ASN A 38 -9.72 11.23 6.29
C ASN A 38 -9.58 12.75 6.06
N ASP A 39 -8.92 13.18 4.98
CA ASP A 39 -8.74 14.60 4.69
C ASP A 39 -10.08 15.24 4.28
N SER A 40 -10.50 16.28 4.99
CA SER A 40 -11.71 17.05 4.66
C SER A 40 -11.47 18.21 3.70
N ALA A 41 -10.20 18.52 3.44
CA ALA A 41 -9.75 19.56 2.52
C ALA A 41 -8.34 19.24 2.03
N LEU A 42 -7.89 19.91 0.97
CA LEU A 42 -6.51 19.81 0.52
C LEU A 42 -5.54 20.31 1.60
N PRO A 43 -4.35 19.71 1.72
CA PRO A 43 -3.36 20.14 2.68
C PRO A 43 -2.94 21.59 2.41
N PRO A 44 -2.75 22.40 3.47
CA PRO A 44 -2.33 23.79 3.33
C PRO A 44 -0.91 23.87 2.76
N GLY A 45 -0.60 24.97 2.06
CA GLY A 45 0.72 25.25 1.53
C GLY A 45 0.78 25.33 -0.01
N PRO A 46 1.99 25.43 -0.57
CA PRO A 46 2.17 25.59 -2.00
C PRO A 46 1.80 24.31 -2.75
N ASN A 47 1.22 24.46 -3.95
CA ASN A 47 0.94 23.34 -4.84
C ASN A 47 2.25 22.63 -5.23
N ARG A 48 2.37 21.35 -4.87
CA ARG A 48 3.56 20.51 -5.13
C ARG A 48 3.51 19.75 -6.47
N LEU A 49 2.40 19.80 -7.20
CA LEU A 49 2.25 19.12 -8.49
C LEU A 49 3.32 19.50 -9.52
N PRO A 50 3.76 20.77 -9.66
CA PRO A 50 4.84 21.11 -10.58
C PRO A 50 6.17 20.44 -10.23
N GLN A 51 6.47 20.29 -8.94
CA GLN A 51 7.69 19.62 -8.48
C GLN A 51 7.64 18.12 -8.78
N LEU A 52 6.53 17.47 -8.44
CA LEU A 52 6.31 16.04 -8.73
C LEU A 52 6.42 15.77 -10.23
N THR A 53 5.65 16.49 -11.06
CA THR A 53 5.64 16.29 -12.53
C THR A 53 7.01 16.56 -13.14
N SER A 54 7.77 17.54 -12.63
CA SER A 54 9.14 17.81 -13.05
C SER A 54 10.10 16.65 -12.72
N ILE A 55 9.94 16.00 -11.57
CA ILE A 55 10.71 14.81 -11.21
C ILE A 55 10.36 13.65 -12.14
N LEU A 56 9.06 13.37 -12.33
CA LEU A 56 8.58 12.29 -13.20
C LEU A 56 9.12 12.44 -14.62
N LEU A 57 9.08 13.67 -15.16
CA LEU A 57 9.61 13.99 -16.49
C LEU A 57 11.13 13.79 -16.56
N ARG A 58 11.91 14.46 -15.70
CA ARG A 58 13.38 14.43 -15.74
C ARG A 58 13.93 13.02 -15.52
N LYS A 59 13.28 12.25 -14.65
CA LYS A 59 13.69 10.88 -14.33
C LYS A 59 12.97 9.82 -15.17
N ARG A 60 12.06 10.17 -16.08
CA ARG A 60 11.29 9.21 -16.90
C ARG A 60 10.62 8.13 -16.04
N VAL A 61 10.00 8.56 -14.95
CA VAL A 61 9.36 7.66 -14.00
C VAL A 61 7.99 7.27 -14.51
N LYS A 62 7.67 5.97 -14.47
CA LYS A 62 6.31 5.48 -14.71
C LYS A 62 5.58 5.39 -13.38
N MET A 63 4.70 6.35 -13.09
CA MET A 63 3.78 6.31 -11.96
C MET A 63 2.40 5.86 -12.45
N GLN A 64 1.87 4.75 -11.94
CA GLN A 64 0.65 4.14 -12.45
C GLN A 64 -0.23 3.62 -11.32
N GLY A 65 -1.47 4.12 -11.27
CA GLY A 65 -2.52 3.56 -10.42
C GLY A 65 -3.03 2.21 -10.93
N PHE A 66 -3.42 1.35 -10.00
CA PHE A 66 -4.15 0.11 -10.30
C PHE A 66 -5.16 -0.20 -9.20
N ILE A 67 -6.26 -0.85 -9.55
CA ILE A 67 -7.25 -1.36 -8.61
C ILE A 67 -7.22 -2.88 -8.72
N ILE A 68 -6.98 -3.57 -7.60
CA ILE A 68 -6.77 -5.03 -7.60
C ILE A 68 -7.98 -5.80 -8.14
N LEU A 69 -9.19 -5.25 -7.99
CA LEU A 69 -10.43 -5.87 -8.46
C LEU A 69 -10.48 -6.02 -9.99
N ASP A 70 -9.79 -5.15 -10.74
CA ASP A 70 -9.72 -5.22 -12.21
C ASP A 70 -8.85 -6.40 -12.70
N HIS A 71 -8.04 -6.99 -11.82
CA HIS A 71 -7.06 -8.02 -12.16
C HIS A 71 -7.34 -9.37 -11.48
N TYR A 72 -8.40 -9.45 -10.68
CA TYR A 72 -8.65 -10.60 -9.83
C TYR A 72 -8.96 -11.87 -10.62
N ALA A 73 -9.80 -11.79 -11.66
CA ALA A 73 -10.18 -12.97 -12.44
C ALA A 73 -8.99 -13.61 -13.19
N ASP A 74 -8.11 -12.78 -13.75
CA ASP A 74 -7.07 -13.24 -14.69
C ASP A 74 -5.75 -13.58 -14.00
N VAL A 75 -5.40 -12.85 -12.93
CA VAL A 75 -4.06 -12.94 -12.31
C VAL A 75 -4.08 -13.75 -11.00
N TYR A 76 -5.20 -13.75 -10.27
CA TYR A 76 -5.29 -14.36 -8.95
C TYR A 76 -4.97 -15.87 -8.94
N PRO A 77 -5.43 -16.71 -9.89
CA PRO A 77 -5.12 -18.14 -9.86
C PRO A 77 -3.62 -18.45 -9.94
N ALA A 78 -2.89 -17.71 -10.80
CA ALA A 78 -1.44 -17.84 -10.94
C ALA A 78 -0.72 -17.34 -9.68
N PHE A 79 -1.08 -16.15 -9.21
CA PHE A 79 -0.55 -15.57 -7.98
C PHE A 79 -0.71 -16.52 -6.78
N LEU A 80 -1.90 -17.10 -6.61
CA LEU A 80 -2.20 -17.99 -5.48
C LEU A 80 -1.35 -19.27 -5.52
N LYS A 81 -1.04 -19.79 -6.71
CA LYS A 81 -0.12 -20.93 -6.87
C LYS A 81 1.29 -20.57 -6.40
N GLU A 82 1.85 -19.48 -6.91
CA GLU A 82 3.21 -19.05 -6.59
C GLU A 82 3.37 -18.68 -5.11
N MET A 83 2.40 -17.94 -4.55
CA MET A 83 2.44 -17.55 -3.14
C MET A 83 2.37 -18.75 -2.20
N ARG A 84 1.56 -19.76 -2.50
CA ARG A 84 1.53 -21.01 -1.71
C ARG A 84 2.88 -21.71 -1.68
N GLU A 85 3.55 -21.77 -2.83
CA GLU A 85 4.88 -22.35 -2.91
C GLU A 85 5.91 -21.55 -2.10
N TRP A 86 5.87 -20.22 -2.15
CA TRP A 86 6.78 -19.38 -1.37
C TRP A 86 6.53 -19.43 0.14
N VAL A 87 5.27 -19.48 0.58
CA VAL A 87 4.93 -19.68 1.99
C VAL A 87 5.41 -21.05 2.47
N ALA A 88 5.15 -22.11 1.71
CA ALA A 88 5.62 -23.46 2.04
C ALA A 88 7.15 -23.57 2.09
N GLN A 89 7.85 -22.81 1.25
CA GLN A 89 9.33 -22.73 1.23
C GLN A 89 9.90 -21.78 2.30
N GLY A 90 9.07 -21.10 3.10
CA GLY A 90 9.51 -20.12 4.08
C GLY A 90 10.10 -18.84 3.47
N LYS A 91 9.88 -18.58 2.18
CA LYS A 91 10.31 -17.35 1.49
C LYS A 91 9.42 -16.15 1.81
N VAL A 92 8.19 -16.42 2.24
CA VAL A 92 7.22 -15.41 2.69
C VAL A 92 6.74 -15.80 4.08
N THR A 93 6.94 -14.91 5.05
CA THR A 93 6.42 -15.06 6.42
C THR A 93 5.10 -14.31 6.53
N LEU A 94 4.02 -15.03 6.84
CA LEU A 94 2.73 -14.43 7.17
C LEU A 94 2.75 -13.98 8.64
N ARG A 95 2.39 -12.72 8.86
CA ARG A 95 2.15 -12.17 10.19
C ARG A 95 0.73 -11.65 10.21
N GLU A 96 -0.08 -12.24 11.07
CA GLU A 96 -1.50 -11.94 11.19
C GLU A 96 -1.79 -11.46 12.60
N ASP A 97 -2.73 -10.52 12.68
CA ASP A 97 -3.28 -9.99 13.92
C ASP A 97 -4.76 -10.39 13.93
N VAL A 98 -5.16 -11.23 14.88
CA VAL A 98 -6.48 -11.88 14.87
C VAL A 98 -7.36 -11.22 15.93
N ALA A 99 -8.45 -10.59 15.48
CA ALA A 99 -9.46 -10.06 16.39
C ALA A 99 -10.45 -11.18 16.79
N GLU A 100 -10.61 -11.42 18.09
CA GLU A 100 -11.54 -12.42 18.62
C GLU A 100 -12.96 -11.87 18.80
N GLY A 101 -13.95 -12.54 18.20
CA GLY A 101 -15.36 -12.16 18.23
C GLY A 101 -15.75 -10.99 17.32
N LEU A 102 -16.93 -11.07 16.68
CA LEU A 102 -17.43 -10.05 15.73
C LEU A 102 -17.56 -8.67 16.39
N GLU A 103 -17.84 -8.67 17.69
CA GLU A 103 -17.93 -7.46 18.52
C GLU A 103 -16.61 -6.69 18.60
N ALA A 104 -15.46 -7.35 18.40
CA ALA A 104 -14.14 -6.71 18.40
C ALA A 104 -13.79 -6.06 17.05
N ALA A 105 -14.52 -6.38 15.97
CA ALA A 105 -14.20 -5.92 14.62
C ALA A 105 -14.18 -4.38 14.47
N PRO A 106 -15.12 -3.60 15.04
CA PRO A 106 -15.06 -2.14 14.97
C PRO A 106 -13.81 -1.57 15.64
N GLN A 107 -13.48 -2.07 16.84
CA GLN A 107 -12.32 -1.61 17.58
C GLN A 107 -11.00 -1.99 16.89
N ALA A 108 -10.94 -3.19 16.31
CA ALA A 108 -9.79 -3.67 15.55
C ALA A 108 -9.57 -2.88 14.24
N LEU A 109 -10.64 -2.47 13.57
CA LEU A 109 -10.57 -1.61 12.39
C LEU A 109 -10.06 -0.20 12.74
N ILE A 110 -10.54 0.39 13.83
CA ILE A 110 -10.03 1.68 14.32
C ILE A 110 -8.54 1.56 14.65
N GLY A 111 -8.16 0.49 15.37
CA GLY A 111 -6.75 0.19 15.64
C GLY A 111 -5.90 0.07 14.37
N ARG A 112 -6.44 -0.54 13.31
CA ARG A 112 -5.75 -0.65 12.01
C ARG A 112 -5.47 0.69 11.37
N LEU A 113 -6.43 1.61 11.41
CA LEU A 113 -6.32 2.95 10.84
C LEU A 113 -5.40 3.85 11.67
N ASP A 114 -5.30 3.59 12.98
CA ASP A 114 -4.35 4.24 13.90
C ASP A 114 -2.93 3.60 13.85
N GLY A 115 -2.67 2.67 12.93
CA GLY A 115 -1.35 2.01 12.80
C GLY A 115 -1.00 1.03 13.93
N LYS A 116 -1.96 0.61 14.77
CA LYS A 116 -1.72 -0.23 15.96
C LYS A 116 -1.58 -1.72 15.67
N ASN A 117 -1.90 -2.17 14.45
CA ASN A 117 -1.91 -3.59 14.11
C ASN A 117 -0.57 -4.04 13.51
N LEU A 118 -0.13 -5.23 13.88
CA LEU A 118 1.13 -5.79 13.39
C LEU A 118 0.86 -6.89 12.37
N GLY A 119 0.90 -6.50 11.09
CA GLY A 119 0.65 -7.41 9.97
C GLY A 119 -0.80 -7.33 9.48
N LYS A 120 -1.30 -8.42 8.91
CA LYS A 120 -2.65 -8.46 8.34
C LYS A 120 -3.68 -8.66 9.45
N LEU A 121 -4.55 -7.67 9.65
CA LEU A 121 -5.72 -7.83 10.53
C LEU A 121 -6.67 -8.84 9.90
N VAL A 122 -7.02 -9.87 10.64
CA VAL A 122 -8.00 -10.87 10.24
C VAL A 122 -9.17 -10.82 11.23
N GLY A 123 -10.38 -10.85 10.67
CA GLY A 123 -11.59 -10.86 11.46
C GLY A 123 -11.76 -12.19 12.22
N PRO A 124 -12.72 -12.22 13.16
CA PRO A 124 -13.09 -13.44 13.87
C PRO A 124 -13.60 -14.47 12.88
N ASP A 125 -13.23 -15.73 13.11
CA ASP A 125 -13.44 -16.89 12.22
C ASP A 125 -12.50 -16.98 11.00
N ALA A 126 -11.29 -16.41 11.11
CA ALA A 126 -10.18 -16.78 10.23
C ALA A 126 -9.93 -18.30 10.30
N PRO A 127 -9.98 -19.05 9.19
CA PRO A 127 -9.70 -20.49 9.18
C PRO A 127 -8.23 -20.80 9.49
#